data_AF-A0AAD2HC82-F1
#
_entry.id   AF-A0AAD2HC82-F1
#
_cell.length_a   1.000
_cell.length_b   1.000
_cell.length_c   1.000
_cell.angle_alpha   90.00
_cell.angle_beta   90.00
_cell.angle_gamma   90.00
#
_symmetry.space_group_name_H-M   'P 1'
#
loop_
_entity.id
_entity.type
_entity.pdbx_description
1 polymer ?
#
loop_
_entity_poly.entity_id
_entity_poly.type
_entity_poly.pdbx_seq_one_letter_code
_entity_poly.pdbx_strand_id
1 'polypeptide(L)'
;MGYAAQNQLPPLQAAEQIGALCKQLGLQILSLNPLKNFEGNLTVPLAERLAQAAEWVDLAAAAGAHSVQVPSQFAPHSTGDFAVIVPELRALADLAAARGVGVAYEAVAFAAHHATWQDSLRIAAAVGRAGFGLCLDSYHIHARLWGDPCAADGRRPGGERAVRDSMAEFLASCPRETVRYVQLSDASRLDPPLTDDSPLFDGLEVRDPRLAWSRSARPFPLEAPGYLPVVDIARTWLIDYGWDQWVSLEGFLAETEREENGPEVMAERARKSIDELYKRL
;
A
#
# COMPACT_ATOMS: atom_id res chain seq x y z
N MET A 1 12.95 17.02 -7.58
CA MET A 1 12.88 16.53 -8.98
C MET A 1 13.39 15.10 -8.99
N GLY A 2 12.74 14.17 -9.71
CA GLY A 2 13.14 12.75 -9.72
C GLY A 2 14.48 12.49 -10.43
N TYR A 3 15.08 11.33 -10.15
CA TYR A 3 16.39 10.92 -10.67
C TYR A 3 16.53 11.07 -12.20
N ALA A 4 15.51 10.66 -12.96
CA ALA A 4 15.48 10.80 -14.42
C ALA A 4 15.63 12.26 -14.87
N ALA A 5 14.89 13.19 -14.23
CA ALA A 5 14.93 14.61 -14.57
C ALA A 5 16.27 15.26 -14.18
N GLN A 6 16.81 14.92 -13.00
CA GLN A 6 18.11 15.42 -12.53
C GLN A 6 19.26 15.01 -13.45
N ASN A 7 19.16 13.83 -14.06
CA ASN A 7 20.18 13.27 -14.96
C ASN A 7 19.83 13.42 -16.45
N GLN A 8 18.72 14.08 -16.79
CA GLN A 8 18.24 14.27 -18.16
C GLN A 8 18.09 12.94 -18.94
N LEU A 9 17.62 11.89 -18.25
CA LEU A 9 17.43 10.55 -18.81
C LEU A 9 15.96 10.29 -19.17
N PRO A 10 15.70 9.51 -20.24
CA PRO A 10 14.40 8.86 -20.42
C PRO A 10 14.04 8.00 -19.19
N PRO A 11 12.76 7.94 -18.78
CA PRO A 11 12.34 7.16 -17.61
C PRO A 11 12.79 5.70 -17.64
N LEU A 12 12.74 5.05 -18.81
CA LEU A 12 13.15 3.67 -18.97
C LEU A 12 14.65 3.46 -18.69
N GLN A 13 15.50 4.35 -19.22
CA GLN A 13 16.94 4.30 -18.96
C GLN A 13 17.27 4.58 -17.49
N ALA A 14 16.52 5.48 -16.85
CA ALA A 14 16.64 5.72 -15.42
C ALA A 14 16.27 4.47 -14.60
N ALA A 15 15.20 3.76 -14.96
CA ALA A 15 14.79 2.51 -14.33
C ALA A 15 15.87 1.43 -14.46
N GLU A 16 16.47 1.27 -15.65
CA GLU A 16 17.59 0.33 -15.87
C GLU A 16 18.81 0.65 -14.99
N GLN A 17 19.16 1.93 -14.87
CA GLN A 17 20.29 2.37 -14.03
C GLN A 17 20.03 2.11 -12.55
N ILE A 18 18.80 2.38 -12.07
CA ILE A 18 18.38 2.07 -10.69
C ILE A 18 18.45 0.56 -10.45
N GLY A 19 17.91 -0.25 -11.35
CA GLY A 19 17.96 -1.70 -11.26
C GLY A 19 19.39 -2.25 -11.23
N ALA A 20 20.27 -1.71 -12.08
CA ALA A 20 21.69 -2.07 -12.10
C ALA A 20 22.40 -1.73 -10.78
N LEU A 21 22.11 -0.56 -10.21
CA LEU A 21 22.67 -0.14 -8.92
C LEU A 21 22.17 -1.03 -7.77
N CYS A 22 20.86 -1.30 -7.70
CA CYS A 22 20.30 -2.22 -6.71
C CYS A 22 20.96 -3.60 -6.80
N LYS A 23 21.14 -4.13 -8.01
CA LYS A 23 21.82 -5.42 -8.23
C LYS A 23 23.28 -5.38 -7.75
N GLN A 24 24.02 -4.31 -8.02
CA GLN A 24 25.39 -4.14 -7.54
C GLN A 24 25.48 -4.13 -6.00
N LEU A 25 24.47 -3.57 -5.34
CA LEU A 25 24.36 -3.50 -3.89
C LEU A 25 23.71 -4.76 -3.26
N GLY A 26 23.33 -5.76 -4.06
CA GLY A 26 22.64 -6.96 -3.56
C GLY A 26 21.21 -6.71 -3.07
N LEU A 27 20.58 -5.62 -3.52
CA LEU A 27 19.20 -5.26 -3.20
C LEU A 27 18.23 -5.80 -4.27
N GLN A 28 17.05 -6.22 -3.83
CA GLN A 28 15.94 -6.59 -4.70
C GLN A 28 14.87 -5.50 -4.68
N ILE A 29 14.30 -5.20 -5.84
CA ILE A 29 13.20 -4.26 -5.96
C ILE A 29 11.90 -5.05 -5.86
N LEU A 30 11.18 -4.89 -4.76
CA LEU A 30 9.95 -5.65 -4.54
C LEU A 30 8.82 -5.18 -5.47
N SER A 31 8.57 -3.87 -5.50
CA SER A 31 7.43 -3.33 -6.24
C SER A 31 7.68 -1.90 -6.70
N LEU A 32 7.22 -1.58 -7.91
CA LEU A 32 7.02 -0.20 -8.34
C LEU A 32 5.61 0.23 -7.89
N ASN A 33 5.50 1.29 -7.09
CA ASN A 33 4.23 1.74 -6.53
C ASN A 33 4.07 3.27 -6.57
N PRO A 34 2.83 3.78 -6.60
CA PRO A 34 1.55 3.08 -6.90
C PRO A 34 1.02 3.37 -8.32
N LEU A 35 0.47 2.36 -9.01
CA LEU A 35 -0.34 2.51 -10.24
C LEU A 35 -1.80 2.79 -9.85
N LYS A 36 -2.14 4.07 -9.66
CA LYS A 36 -3.44 4.52 -9.14
C LYS A 36 -4.56 4.52 -10.20
N ASN A 37 -5.81 4.55 -9.72
CA ASN A 37 -7.03 4.82 -10.50
C ASN A 37 -7.25 3.87 -11.69
N PHE A 38 -6.83 2.60 -11.55
CA PHE A 38 -6.92 1.62 -12.62
C PHE A 38 -8.36 1.08 -12.78
N GLU A 39 -8.83 0.17 -11.95
CA GLU A 39 -10.09 -0.55 -12.19
C GLU A 39 -11.34 0.31 -11.98
N GLY A 40 -12.39 0.04 -12.75
CA GLY A 40 -13.73 0.62 -12.53
C GLY A 40 -13.79 2.13 -12.76
N ASN A 41 -12.77 2.72 -13.37
CA ASN A 41 -12.74 4.14 -13.70
C ASN A 41 -13.73 4.44 -14.83
N LEU A 42 -14.69 5.34 -14.59
CA LEU A 42 -15.74 5.70 -15.55
C LEU A 42 -15.42 6.94 -16.37
N THR A 43 -14.35 7.66 -16.04
CA THR A 43 -13.95 8.90 -16.73
C THR A 43 -12.83 8.66 -17.75
N VAL A 44 -11.98 7.66 -17.51
CA VAL A 44 -10.86 7.30 -18.40
C VAL A 44 -11.11 5.94 -19.05
N PRO A 45 -11.18 5.87 -20.39
CA PRO A 45 -11.36 4.61 -21.11
C PRO A 45 -10.31 3.56 -20.73
N LEU A 46 -10.72 2.28 -20.71
CA LEU A 46 -9.82 1.17 -20.37
C LEU A 46 -8.57 1.13 -21.26
N ALA A 47 -8.69 1.44 -22.56
CA ALA A 47 -7.56 1.43 -23.49
C ALA A 47 -6.46 2.42 -23.08
N GLU A 48 -6.83 3.61 -22.60
CA GLU A 48 -5.87 4.63 -22.15
C GLU A 48 -5.22 4.21 -20.83
N ARG A 49 -5.99 3.65 -19.90
CA ARG A 49 -5.47 3.10 -18.64
C ARG A 49 -4.51 1.93 -18.88
N LEU A 50 -4.80 1.07 -19.85
CA LEU A 50 -3.91 -0.02 -20.25
C LEU A 50 -2.62 0.49 -20.91
N ALA A 51 -2.68 1.57 -21.69
CA ALA A 51 -1.49 2.20 -22.26
C ALA A 51 -0.58 2.75 -21.15
N GLN A 52 -1.14 3.48 -20.18
CA GLN A 52 -0.39 3.94 -19.00
C GLN A 52 0.15 2.78 -18.17
N ALA A 53 -0.65 1.75 -17.95
CA ALA A 53 -0.21 0.56 -17.22
C ALA A 53 0.94 -0.15 -17.95
N ALA A 54 0.95 -0.17 -19.28
CA ALA A 54 2.04 -0.75 -20.06
C ALA A 54 3.36 -0.01 -19.81
N GLU A 55 3.34 1.32 -19.74
CA GLU A 55 4.51 2.12 -19.38
C GLU A 55 5.01 1.80 -17.96
N TRP A 56 4.11 1.70 -16.98
CA TRP A 56 4.47 1.32 -15.60
C TRP A 56 5.08 -0.09 -15.52
N VAL A 57 4.50 -1.04 -16.24
CA VAL A 57 5.01 -2.42 -16.31
C VAL A 57 6.38 -2.45 -16.99
N ASP A 58 6.59 -1.67 -18.06
CA ASP A 58 7.90 -1.54 -18.72
C ASP A 58 8.95 -0.98 -17.78
N LEU A 59 8.62 0.06 -17.00
CA LEU A 59 9.52 0.61 -15.98
C LEU A 59 9.83 -0.40 -14.88
N ALA A 60 8.82 -1.11 -14.38
CA ALA A 60 8.99 -2.15 -13.37
C ALA A 60 9.91 -3.27 -13.88
N ALA A 61 9.68 -3.75 -15.11
CA ALA A 61 10.50 -4.78 -15.73
C ALA A 61 11.95 -4.31 -15.93
N ALA A 62 12.15 -3.08 -16.42
CA ALA A 62 13.48 -2.50 -16.63
C ALA A 62 14.27 -2.32 -15.33
N ALA A 63 13.60 -1.94 -14.23
CA ALA A 63 14.21 -1.87 -12.91
C ALA A 63 14.46 -3.26 -12.28
N GLY A 64 13.82 -4.31 -12.79
CA GLY A 64 13.84 -5.64 -12.18
C GLY A 64 12.93 -5.78 -10.96
N ALA A 65 11.83 -5.02 -10.91
CA ALA A 65 10.84 -5.11 -9.85
C ALA A 65 9.96 -6.37 -9.98
N HIS A 66 9.61 -7.01 -8.86
CA HIS A 66 8.74 -8.20 -8.91
C HIS A 66 7.29 -7.88 -9.26
N SER A 67 6.79 -6.71 -8.88
CA SER A 67 5.40 -6.30 -9.15
C SER A 67 5.23 -4.81 -9.44
N VAL A 68 4.06 -4.48 -10.01
CA VAL A 68 3.44 -3.17 -9.85
C VAL A 68 2.38 -3.24 -8.75
N GLN A 69 2.35 -2.26 -7.84
CA GLN A 69 1.33 -2.18 -6.80
C GLN A 69 0.15 -1.33 -7.28
N VAL A 70 -1.06 -1.83 -7.08
CA VAL A 70 -2.30 -1.20 -7.53
C VAL A 70 -3.21 -1.00 -6.32
N PRO A 71 -3.38 0.23 -5.81
CA PRO A 71 -4.37 0.52 -4.80
C PRO A 71 -5.78 0.40 -5.40
N SER A 72 -6.71 -0.13 -4.62
CA SER A 72 -8.12 -0.21 -4.97
C SER A 72 -8.70 1.17 -5.28
N GLN A 73 -9.62 1.23 -6.24
CA GLN A 73 -10.20 2.45 -6.76
C GLN A 73 -10.79 3.36 -5.68
N PHE A 74 -10.36 4.62 -5.68
CA PHE A 74 -10.83 5.66 -4.76
C PHE A 74 -11.36 6.90 -5.48
N ALA A 75 -11.27 7.01 -6.81
CA ALA A 75 -11.83 8.13 -7.54
C ALA A 75 -13.37 8.20 -7.40
N PRO A 76 -13.97 9.39 -7.23
CA PRO A 76 -15.43 9.53 -7.03
C PRO A 76 -16.28 9.02 -8.19
N HIS A 77 -15.80 9.18 -9.43
CA HIS A 77 -16.50 8.76 -10.64
C HIS A 77 -16.02 7.38 -11.09
N SER A 78 -16.39 6.36 -10.30
CA SER A 78 -15.98 4.97 -10.51
C SER A 78 -17.10 3.98 -10.16
N THR A 79 -16.93 2.72 -10.58
CA THR A 79 -17.80 1.59 -10.23
C THR A 79 -17.03 0.48 -9.50
N GLY A 80 -17.67 -0.13 -8.52
CA GLY A 80 -17.19 -1.34 -7.85
C GLY A 80 -17.76 -2.64 -8.44
N ASP A 81 -18.52 -2.57 -9.54
CA ASP A 81 -19.17 -3.75 -10.14
C ASP A 81 -18.13 -4.76 -10.63
N PHE A 82 -18.19 -5.97 -10.08
CA PHE A 82 -17.32 -7.10 -10.45
C PHE A 82 -17.40 -7.44 -11.94
N ALA A 83 -18.55 -7.22 -12.60
CA ALA A 83 -18.69 -7.43 -14.03
C ALA A 83 -17.82 -6.47 -14.87
N VAL A 84 -17.43 -5.33 -14.30
CA VAL A 84 -16.54 -4.34 -14.91
C VAL A 84 -15.11 -4.54 -14.42
N ILE A 85 -14.88 -4.53 -13.10
CA ILE A 85 -13.50 -4.48 -12.57
C ILE A 85 -12.71 -5.76 -12.80
N VAL A 86 -13.35 -6.93 -12.80
CA VAL A 86 -12.64 -8.22 -12.94
C VAL A 86 -12.04 -8.39 -14.35
N PRO A 87 -12.78 -8.15 -15.46
CA PRO A 87 -12.18 -8.13 -16.79
C PRO A 87 -11.03 -7.13 -16.94
N GLU A 88 -11.13 -5.94 -16.35
CA GLU A 88 -10.08 -4.91 -16.42
C GLU A 88 -8.81 -5.35 -15.69
N LEU A 89 -8.95 -5.83 -14.46
CA LEU A 89 -7.82 -6.33 -13.66
C LEU A 89 -7.18 -7.58 -14.28
N ARG A 90 -7.95 -8.43 -14.96
CA ARG A 90 -7.41 -9.53 -15.78
C ARG A 90 -6.55 -9.01 -16.92
N ALA A 91 -7.03 -8.00 -17.65
CA ALA A 91 -6.25 -7.40 -18.74
C ALA A 91 -4.93 -6.80 -18.22
N LEU A 92 -4.95 -6.15 -17.05
CA LEU A 92 -3.72 -5.67 -16.39
C LEU A 92 -2.79 -6.81 -15.99
N ALA A 93 -3.32 -7.87 -15.37
CA ALA A 93 -2.52 -9.02 -14.96
C ALA A 93 -1.87 -9.73 -16.15
N ASP A 94 -2.61 -9.89 -17.26
CA ASP A 94 -2.12 -10.50 -18.49
C ASP A 94 -1.03 -9.62 -19.15
N LEU A 95 -1.21 -8.29 -19.14
CA LEU A 95 -0.21 -7.32 -19.58
C LEU A 95 1.08 -7.39 -18.74
N ALA A 96 0.97 -7.40 -17.42
CA ALA A 96 2.12 -7.49 -16.51
C ALA A 96 2.87 -8.82 -16.69
N ALA A 97 2.12 -9.93 -16.77
CA ALA A 97 2.69 -11.27 -16.96
C ALA A 97 3.51 -11.40 -18.24
N ALA A 98 3.09 -10.74 -19.34
CA ALA A 98 3.84 -10.71 -20.60
C ALA A 98 5.25 -10.11 -20.48
N ARG A 99 5.53 -9.40 -19.39
CA ARG A 99 6.82 -8.76 -19.08
C ARG A 99 7.52 -9.39 -17.88
N GLY A 100 6.99 -10.50 -17.36
CA GLY A 100 7.51 -11.17 -16.16
C GLY A 100 7.25 -10.39 -14.86
N VAL A 101 6.30 -9.45 -14.86
CA VAL A 101 5.95 -8.62 -13.71
C VAL A 101 4.62 -9.08 -13.12
N GLY A 102 4.52 -9.11 -11.78
CA GLY A 102 3.28 -9.39 -11.07
C GLY A 102 2.44 -8.12 -10.79
N VAL A 103 1.23 -8.33 -10.29
CA VAL A 103 0.37 -7.27 -9.73
C VAL A 103 0.17 -7.54 -8.25
N ALA A 104 0.43 -6.53 -7.42
CA ALA A 104 0.13 -6.54 -5.99
C ALA A 104 -1.02 -5.56 -5.72
N TYR A 105 -2.23 -6.09 -5.58
CA TYR A 105 -3.45 -5.31 -5.36
C TYR A 105 -3.64 -5.00 -3.87
N GLU A 106 -3.86 -3.74 -3.54
CA GLU A 106 -3.94 -3.24 -2.17
C GLU A 106 -5.31 -2.63 -1.91
N ALA A 107 -6.05 -3.15 -0.92
CA ALA A 107 -7.29 -2.51 -0.47
C ALA A 107 -6.96 -1.32 0.43
N VAL A 108 -7.12 -0.10 -0.11
CA VAL A 108 -6.85 1.12 0.65
C VAL A 108 -8.07 1.55 1.47
N ALA A 109 -7.86 2.02 2.69
CA ALA A 109 -8.92 2.37 3.65
C ALA A 109 -9.90 3.47 3.18
N PHE A 110 -9.48 4.26 2.18
CA PHE A 110 -10.24 5.34 1.56
C PHE A 110 -10.75 4.96 0.15
N ALA A 111 -10.79 3.66 -0.18
CA ALA A 111 -11.38 3.18 -1.43
C ALA A 111 -12.87 3.54 -1.52
N ALA A 112 -13.33 3.82 -2.74
CA ALA A 112 -14.72 4.18 -3.02
C ALA A 112 -15.66 2.97 -2.89
N HIS A 113 -15.17 1.76 -3.20
CA HIS A 113 -15.99 0.55 -3.28
C HIS A 113 -15.44 -0.63 -2.47
N HIS A 114 -14.15 -0.94 -2.62
CA HIS A 114 -13.52 -2.15 -2.10
C HIS A 114 -12.36 -1.79 -1.17
N ALA A 115 -12.64 -1.64 0.12
CA ALA A 115 -11.75 -1.00 1.09
C ALA A 115 -11.18 -1.97 2.15
N THR A 116 -11.43 -3.27 2.01
CA THR A 116 -11.05 -4.29 2.99
C THR A 116 -10.19 -5.38 2.36
N TRP A 117 -9.38 -6.07 3.18
CA TRP A 117 -8.60 -7.21 2.71
C TRP A 117 -9.50 -8.36 2.24
N GLN A 118 -10.72 -8.48 2.78
CA GLN A 118 -11.73 -9.42 2.30
C GLN A 118 -12.17 -9.08 0.87
N ASP A 119 -12.36 -7.80 0.56
CA ASP A 119 -12.69 -7.35 -0.79
C ASP A 119 -11.56 -7.68 -1.76
N SER A 120 -10.32 -7.35 -1.40
CA SER A 120 -9.16 -7.65 -2.24
C SER A 120 -8.96 -9.15 -2.45
N LEU A 121 -9.21 -9.99 -1.44
CA LEU A 121 -9.20 -11.44 -1.56
C LEU A 121 -10.27 -11.95 -2.54
N ARG A 122 -11.51 -11.46 -2.43
CA ARG A 122 -12.59 -11.81 -3.38
C ARG A 122 -12.27 -11.38 -4.81
N ILE A 123 -11.67 -10.20 -4.97
CA ILE A 123 -11.24 -9.68 -6.27
C ILE A 123 -10.11 -10.56 -6.84
N ALA A 124 -9.08 -10.88 -6.07
CA ALA A 124 -7.96 -11.72 -6.52
C ALA A 124 -8.44 -13.11 -6.95
N ALA A 125 -9.34 -13.73 -6.17
CA ALA A 125 -9.97 -14.98 -6.54
C ALA A 125 -10.77 -14.88 -7.85
N ALA A 126 -11.54 -13.81 -8.04
CA ALA A 126 -12.31 -13.59 -9.26
C ALA A 126 -11.41 -13.30 -10.48
N VAL A 127 -10.32 -12.55 -10.31
CA VAL A 127 -9.32 -12.30 -11.35
C VAL A 127 -8.68 -13.61 -11.80
N GLY A 128 -8.26 -14.46 -10.86
CA GLY A 128 -7.82 -15.83 -11.14
C GLY A 128 -6.60 -15.89 -12.05
N ARG A 129 -5.55 -15.11 -11.74
CA ARG A 129 -4.29 -15.06 -12.48
C ARG A 129 -3.11 -15.27 -11.53
N ALA A 130 -2.19 -16.17 -11.86
CA ALA A 130 -1.05 -16.50 -10.99
C ALA A 130 -0.12 -15.30 -10.68
N GLY A 131 -0.09 -14.29 -11.56
CA GLY A 131 0.66 -13.06 -11.36
C GLY A 131 -0.03 -12.02 -10.48
N PHE A 132 -1.31 -12.20 -10.14
CA PHE A 132 -2.13 -11.23 -9.42
C PHE A 132 -2.33 -11.69 -7.98
N GLY A 133 -1.85 -10.90 -7.01
CA GLY A 133 -1.97 -11.20 -5.59
C GLY A 133 -2.14 -9.95 -4.74
N LEU A 134 -2.11 -10.11 -3.43
CA LEU A 134 -2.41 -9.04 -2.46
C LEU A 134 -1.14 -8.37 -1.96
N CYS A 135 -1.18 -7.04 -1.86
CA CYS A 135 -0.43 -6.32 -0.86
C CYS A 135 -1.34 -6.09 0.35
N LEU A 136 -0.92 -6.55 1.54
CA LEU A 136 -1.64 -6.31 2.78
C LEU A 136 -0.93 -5.23 3.58
N ASP A 137 -1.62 -4.14 3.90
CA ASP A 137 -1.05 -3.02 4.68
C ASP A 137 -1.77 -2.86 6.02
N SER A 138 -1.00 -2.80 7.11
CA SER A 138 -1.54 -2.74 8.48
C SER A 138 -2.23 -1.43 8.79
N TYR A 139 -1.81 -0.30 8.20
CA TYR A 139 -2.52 0.97 8.38
C TYR A 139 -3.91 0.87 7.78
N HIS A 140 -4.06 0.30 6.58
CA HIS A 140 -5.38 0.29 5.93
C HIS A 140 -6.42 -0.50 6.72
N ILE A 141 -6.00 -1.59 7.37
CA ILE A 141 -6.86 -2.39 8.24
C ILE A 141 -7.22 -1.62 9.52
N HIS A 142 -6.24 -1.07 10.24
CA HIS A 142 -6.51 -0.26 11.45
C HIS A 142 -7.32 1.00 11.11
N ALA A 143 -7.01 1.63 9.99
CA ALA A 143 -7.73 2.65 9.22
C ALA A 143 -9.25 2.56 9.34
N ARG A 144 -9.71 1.33 9.09
CA ARG A 144 -11.13 0.97 8.97
C ARG A 144 -11.70 0.45 10.27
N LEU A 145 -10.91 -0.29 11.05
CA LEU A 145 -11.43 -1.09 12.16
C LEU A 145 -11.15 -0.49 13.53
N TRP A 146 -10.02 0.21 13.73
CA TRP A 146 -9.54 0.59 15.05
C TRP A 146 -9.29 2.09 15.22
N GLY A 147 -8.56 2.71 14.30
CA GLY A 147 -8.17 4.12 14.38
C GLY A 147 -9.23 5.05 13.78
N ASP A 148 -9.40 6.21 14.39
CA ASP A 148 -10.24 7.29 13.87
C ASP A 148 -9.54 8.65 14.03
N PRO A 149 -9.06 9.27 12.94
CA PRO A 149 -8.36 10.55 13.02
C PRO A 149 -9.28 11.71 13.46
N CYS A 150 -10.60 11.54 13.42
CA CYS A 150 -11.58 12.55 13.80
C CYS A 150 -12.08 12.39 15.26
N ALA A 151 -11.77 11.26 15.91
CA ALA A 151 -12.20 11.01 17.28
C ALA A 151 -11.26 11.66 18.31
N ALA A 152 -11.82 12.18 19.40
CA ALA A 152 -11.06 12.83 20.47
C ALA A 152 -10.01 11.92 21.13
N ASP A 153 -10.28 10.62 21.26
CA ASP A 153 -9.34 9.63 21.78
C ASP A 153 -8.57 8.90 20.67
N GLY A 154 -8.84 9.22 19.40
CA GLY A 154 -8.27 8.60 18.21
C GLY A 154 -8.83 7.22 17.86
N ARG A 155 -9.88 6.74 18.54
CA ARG A 155 -10.30 5.33 18.44
C ARG A 155 -11.72 5.17 17.93
N ARG A 156 -11.95 4.08 17.20
CA ARG A 156 -13.27 3.59 16.84
C ARG A 156 -13.85 2.78 18.01
N PRO A 157 -15.09 3.05 18.45
CA PRO A 157 -15.76 2.22 19.44
C PRO A 157 -15.79 0.75 19.02
N GLY A 158 -15.32 -0.15 19.88
CA GLY A 158 -15.26 -1.59 19.61
C GLY A 158 -14.11 -2.05 18.70
N GLY A 159 -13.18 -1.16 18.34
CA GLY A 159 -12.12 -1.46 17.38
C GLY A 159 -11.22 -2.63 17.74
N GLU A 160 -10.93 -2.82 19.03
CA GLU A 160 -10.20 -3.99 19.56
C GLU A 160 -10.83 -5.33 19.15
N ARG A 161 -12.16 -5.42 19.28
CA ARG A 161 -12.90 -6.62 18.89
C ARG A 161 -12.93 -6.75 17.36
N ALA A 162 -13.13 -5.65 16.65
CA ALA A 162 -13.21 -5.65 15.19
C ALA A 162 -11.89 -6.11 14.54
N VAL A 163 -10.73 -5.65 15.02
CA VAL A 163 -9.42 -6.12 14.54
C VAL A 163 -9.23 -7.60 14.86
N ARG A 164 -9.52 -8.02 16.11
CA ARG A 164 -9.40 -9.42 16.51
C ARG A 164 -10.24 -10.36 15.64
N ASP A 165 -11.51 -10.03 15.44
CA ASP A 165 -12.44 -10.86 14.67
C ASP A 165 -12.01 -10.91 13.18
N SER A 166 -11.56 -9.78 12.62
CA SER A 166 -11.01 -9.69 11.26
C SER A 166 -9.72 -10.50 11.08
N MET A 167 -8.82 -10.48 12.07
CA MET A 167 -7.58 -11.27 12.03
C MET A 167 -7.84 -12.77 12.21
N ALA A 168 -8.83 -13.14 13.02
CA ALA A 168 -9.27 -14.54 13.12
C ALA A 168 -9.87 -15.04 11.79
N GLU A 169 -10.67 -14.21 11.11
CA GLU A 169 -11.17 -14.51 9.77
C GLU A 169 -10.02 -14.64 8.75
N PHE A 170 -9.04 -13.72 8.79
CA PHE A 170 -7.87 -13.75 7.93
C PHE A 170 -7.12 -15.10 8.02
N LEU A 171 -6.82 -15.55 9.25
CA LEU A 171 -6.17 -16.84 9.49
C LEU A 171 -6.97 -18.03 8.94
N ALA A 172 -8.30 -17.95 8.98
CA ALA A 172 -9.18 -19.02 8.53
C ALA A 172 -9.39 -19.05 7.00
N SER A 173 -9.15 -17.94 6.29
CA SER A 173 -9.70 -17.76 4.94
C SER A 173 -8.72 -17.25 3.89
N CYS A 174 -7.59 -16.63 4.25
CA CYS A 174 -6.66 -16.07 3.28
C CYS A 174 -5.61 -17.12 2.84
N PRO A 175 -5.62 -17.59 1.59
CA PRO A 175 -4.60 -18.54 1.12
C PRO A 175 -3.26 -17.84 0.94
N ARG A 176 -2.19 -18.45 1.44
CA ARG A 176 -0.84 -17.86 1.50
C ARG A 176 -0.26 -17.52 0.14
N GLU A 177 -0.57 -18.33 -0.87
CA GLU A 177 -0.20 -18.10 -2.27
C GLU A 177 -0.84 -16.86 -2.89
N THR A 178 -1.91 -16.32 -2.27
CA THR A 178 -2.57 -15.10 -2.75
C THR A 178 -1.81 -13.85 -2.30
N VAL A 179 -1.09 -13.90 -1.18
CA VAL A 179 -0.34 -12.75 -0.65
C VAL A 179 0.98 -12.62 -1.41
N ARG A 180 1.33 -11.41 -1.86
CA ARG A 180 2.63 -11.12 -2.50
C ARG A 180 3.64 -10.60 -1.49
N TYR A 181 3.20 -9.67 -0.63
CA TYR A 181 3.97 -9.11 0.47
C TYR A 181 3.05 -8.38 1.44
N VAL A 182 3.59 -8.10 2.63
CA VAL A 182 2.90 -7.30 3.65
C VAL A 182 3.65 -6.00 3.89
N GLN A 183 2.91 -4.93 4.17
CA GLN A 183 3.41 -3.61 4.57
C GLN A 183 2.99 -3.33 6.01
N LEU A 184 3.95 -2.93 6.84
CA LEU A 184 3.71 -2.53 8.22
C LEU A 184 3.88 -1.02 8.34
N SER A 185 2.85 -0.41 8.91
CA SER A 185 2.63 1.03 8.97
C SER A 185 1.88 1.35 10.26
N ASP A 186 2.35 2.34 11.01
CA ASP A 186 1.65 2.92 12.16
C ASP A 186 0.94 4.21 11.75
N ALA A 187 0.27 4.86 12.69
CA ALA A 187 -0.29 6.19 12.49
C ALA A 187 -0.30 6.98 13.79
N SER A 188 0.09 8.26 13.71
CA SER A 188 0.10 9.15 14.87
C SER A 188 -1.29 9.65 15.20
N ARG A 189 -1.60 9.82 16.49
CA ARG A 189 -2.86 10.45 16.89
C ARG A 189 -2.81 11.94 16.55
N LEU A 190 -3.84 12.44 15.87
CA LEU A 190 -3.96 13.86 15.58
C LEU A 190 -4.50 14.58 16.82
N ASP A 191 -3.80 15.62 17.24
CA ASP A 191 -4.18 16.47 18.37
C ASP A 191 -3.97 17.95 17.98
N PRO A 192 -5.04 18.71 17.71
CA PRO A 192 -6.45 18.32 17.84
C PRO A 192 -6.89 17.27 16.79
N PRO A 193 -8.00 16.55 17.02
CA PRO A 193 -8.57 15.63 16.02
C PRO A 193 -8.88 16.32 14.70
N LEU A 194 -8.84 15.55 13.61
CA LEU A 194 -9.10 16.05 12.27
C LEU A 194 -10.54 16.55 12.14
N THR A 195 -10.69 17.82 11.78
CA THR A 195 -11.96 18.49 11.50
C THR A 195 -12.14 18.69 10.00
N ASP A 196 -13.39 18.91 9.58
CA ASP A 196 -13.76 19.09 8.17
C ASP A 196 -13.08 20.30 7.51
N ASP A 197 -12.60 21.30 8.25
CA ASP A 197 -11.90 22.48 7.75
C ASP A 197 -10.36 22.34 7.75
N SER A 198 -9.84 21.16 8.09
CA SER A 198 -8.41 20.92 8.17
C SER A 198 -7.70 21.15 6.83
N PRO A 199 -6.52 21.83 6.83
CA PRO A 199 -5.69 21.96 5.64
C PRO A 199 -5.07 20.63 5.20
N LEU A 200 -5.15 19.56 6.01
CA LEU A 200 -4.67 18.24 5.63
C LEU A 200 -5.46 17.62 4.47
N PHE A 201 -6.61 18.19 4.12
CA PHE A 201 -7.36 17.82 2.92
C PHE A 201 -6.85 18.49 1.63
N ASP A 202 -5.99 19.51 1.73
CA ASP A 202 -5.57 20.28 0.58
C ASP A 202 -4.68 19.44 -0.35
N GLY A 203 -5.01 19.46 -1.65
CA GLY A 203 -4.26 18.71 -2.67
C GLY A 203 -4.49 17.20 -2.69
N LEU A 204 -5.34 16.65 -1.80
CA LEU A 204 -5.69 15.23 -1.83
C LEU A 204 -6.57 14.88 -3.04
N GLU A 205 -6.40 13.66 -3.55
CA GLU A 205 -7.20 13.15 -4.66
C GLU A 205 -8.68 12.99 -4.29
N VAL A 206 -8.95 12.66 -3.02
CA VAL A 206 -10.29 12.60 -2.44
C VAL A 206 -10.30 13.17 -1.03
N ARG A 207 -11.41 13.80 -0.65
CA ARG A 207 -11.61 14.32 0.70
C ARG A 207 -12.03 13.19 1.64
N ASP A 208 -11.08 12.38 2.09
CA ASP A 208 -11.30 11.30 3.05
C ASP A 208 -10.36 11.45 4.27
N PRO A 209 -10.88 11.44 5.51
CA PRO A 209 -10.07 11.54 6.72
C PRO A 209 -8.91 10.53 6.81
N ARG A 210 -9.12 9.31 6.31
CA ARG A 210 -8.10 8.25 6.32
C ARG A 210 -7.05 8.48 5.25
N LEU A 211 -7.37 9.15 4.15
CA LEU A 211 -6.36 9.57 3.17
C LEU A 211 -5.52 10.72 3.72
N ALA A 212 -6.16 11.75 4.29
CA ALA A 212 -5.48 12.87 4.92
C ALA A 212 -4.50 12.40 6.01
N TRP A 213 -4.98 11.50 6.87
CA TRP A 213 -4.18 10.89 7.92
C TRP A 213 -3.03 10.03 7.35
N SER A 214 -3.30 9.26 6.30
CA SER A 214 -2.31 8.41 5.63
C SER A 214 -1.18 9.20 4.99
N ARG A 215 -1.41 10.46 4.58
CA ARG A 215 -0.41 11.28 3.88
C ARG A 215 0.41 12.17 4.80
N SER A 216 -0.01 12.31 6.05
CA SER A 216 0.57 13.31 6.96
C SER A 216 1.19 12.71 8.22
N ALA A 217 0.71 11.55 8.68
CA ALA A 217 0.98 11.09 10.02
C ALA A 217 1.11 9.56 10.12
N ARG A 218 1.89 8.94 9.22
CA ARG A 218 2.24 7.51 9.27
C ARG A 218 3.72 7.30 9.64
N PRO A 219 4.07 7.20 10.94
CA PRO A 219 5.40 6.81 11.35
C PRO A 219 5.63 5.30 11.14
N PHE A 220 6.88 4.87 11.34
CA PHE A 220 7.19 3.44 11.35
C PHE A 220 6.53 2.75 12.56
N PRO A 221 6.23 1.44 12.49
CA PRO A 221 5.68 0.67 13.62
C PRO A 221 6.40 0.93 14.95
N LEU A 222 5.64 1.16 16.03
CA LEU A 222 6.19 1.38 17.39
C LEU A 222 7.00 2.66 17.57
N GLU A 223 7.07 3.52 16.55
CA GLU A 223 7.71 4.81 16.65
C GLU A 223 6.71 5.86 17.16
N ALA A 224 7.11 6.67 18.15
CA ALA A 224 6.28 7.77 18.63
C ALA A 224 6.16 8.86 17.54
N PRO A 225 4.99 9.51 17.37
CA PRO A 225 3.78 9.41 18.19
C PRO A 225 2.74 8.40 17.67
N GLY A 226 3.17 7.33 16.97
CA GLY A 226 2.33 6.21 16.58
C GLY A 226 1.61 5.55 17.76
N TYR A 227 0.37 5.12 17.55
CA TYR A 227 -0.47 4.54 18.60
C TYR A 227 -1.36 3.38 18.12
N LEU A 228 -1.30 3.00 16.85
CA LEU A 228 -2.05 1.86 16.37
C LEU A 228 -1.51 0.58 17.02
N PRO A 229 -2.35 -0.43 17.31
CA PRO A 229 -1.89 -1.70 17.86
C PRO A 229 -1.26 -2.58 16.76
N VAL A 230 -0.26 -2.06 16.04
CA VAL A 230 0.40 -2.71 14.89
C VAL A 230 0.95 -4.10 15.26
N VAL A 231 1.38 -4.30 16.50
CA VAL A 231 1.89 -5.57 17.01
C VAL A 231 0.86 -6.70 16.85
N ASP A 232 -0.44 -6.43 16.97
CA ASP A 232 -1.48 -7.46 16.90
C ASP A 232 -1.62 -8.01 15.48
N ILE A 233 -1.64 -7.12 14.48
CA ILE A 233 -1.64 -7.52 13.06
C ILE A 233 -0.30 -8.15 12.69
N ALA A 234 0.82 -7.58 13.13
CA ALA A 234 2.14 -8.15 12.85
C ALA A 234 2.31 -9.56 13.43
N ARG A 235 1.83 -9.82 14.65
CA ARG A 235 1.81 -11.16 15.25
C ARG A 235 0.93 -12.12 14.45
N THR A 236 -0.27 -11.67 14.08
CA THR A 236 -1.18 -12.48 13.25
C THR A 236 -0.50 -12.88 11.94
N TRP A 237 0.10 -11.94 11.21
CA TRP A 237 0.71 -12.23 9.91
C TRP A 237 2.02 -12.99 10.00
N LEU A 238 2.93 -12.59 10.88
CA LEU A 238 4.29 -13.13 10.89
C LEU A 238 4.39 -14.42 11.71
N ILE A 239 3.61 -14.55 12.78
CA ILE A 239 3.69 -15.70 13.70
C ILE A 239 2.55 -16.68 13.43
N ASP A 240 1.30 -16.25 13.58
CA ASP A 240 0.15 -17.17 13.56
C ASP A 240 -0.15 -17.68 12.14
N TYR A 241 -0.04 -16.80 11.14
CA TYR A 241 -0.16 -17.13 9.73
C TYR A 241 1.13 -17.72 9.14
N GLY A 242 2.26 -17.50 9.81
CA GLY A 242 3.58 -17.97 9.38
C GLY A 242 4.08 -17.33 8.08
N TRP A 243 3.81 -16.04 7.87
CA TRP A 243 4.36 -15.30 6.73
C TRP A 243 5.87 -15.12 6.88
N ASP A 244 6.63 -15.78 6.00
CA ASP A 244 8.10 -15.77 5.99
C ASP A 244 8.70 -15.12 4.73
N GLN A 245 7.85 -14.45 3.94
CA GLN A 245 8.25 -13.75 2.72
C GLN A 245 8.42 -12.24 3.01
N TRP A 246 8.40 -11.41 1.97
CA TRP A 246 8.67 -9.97 2.08
C TRP A 246 7.75 -9.26 3.07
N VAL A 247 8.39 -8.55 3.99
CA VAL A 247 7.80 -7.57 4.91
C VAL A 247 8.42 -6.22 4.57
N SER A 248 7.60 -5.25 4.22
CA SER A 248 7.99 -3.88 3.92
C SER A 248 7.47 -2.92 4.99
N LEU A 249 8.05 -1.73 5.06
CA LEU A 249 7.56 -0.63 5.88
C LEU A 249 7.06 0.49 4.97
N GLU A 250 5.91 1.06 5.28
CA GLU A 250 5.38 2.22 4.54
C GLU A 250 5.08 3.39 5.47
N GLY A 251 5.92 4.43 5.38
CA GLY A 251 5.79 5.65 6.16
C GLY A 251 5.46 6.87 5.29
N PHE A 252 4.64 7.76 5.82
CA PHE A 252 4.40 9.10 5.26
C PHE A 252 4.45 10.09 6.41
N LEU A 253 5.62 10.72 6.56
CA LEU A 253 5.89 11.66 7.63
C LEU A 253 6.16 13.03 7.03
N ALA A 254 5.45 14.06 7.48
CA ALA A 254 5.67 15.43 7.00
C ALA A 254 7.14 15.89 7.16
N GLU A 255 7.84 15.36 8.16
CA GLU A 255 9.23 15.71 8.44
C GLU A 255 10.26 15.12 7.46
N THR A 256 9.89 14.20 6.54
CA THR A 256 10.81 13.67 5.51
C THR A 256 11.22 14.72 4.48
N GLU A 257 10.53 15.87 4.42
CA GLU A 257 10.92 16.99 3.57
C GLU A 257 12.13 17.77 4.11
N ARG A 258 12.48 17.55 5.39
CA ARG A 258 13.59 18.24 6.06
C ARG A 258 14.92 17.57 5.70
N GLU A 259 15.95 18.35 5.41
CA GLU A 259 17.25 17.82 4.97
C GLU A 259 17.92 16.92 6.03
N GLU A 260 17.76 17.26 7.31
CA GLU A 260 18.22 16.44 8.44
C GLU A 260 17.55 15.06 8.53
N ASN A 261 16.44 14.86 7.80
CA ASN A 261 15.66 13.64 7.72
C ASN A 261 15.86 12.92 6.37
N GLY A 262 17.10 12.95 5.87
CA GLY A 262 17.50 12.26 4.65
C GLY A 262 17.36 10.73 4.70
N PRO A 263 17.61 10.04 3.57
CA PRO A 263 17.39 8.60 3.42
C PRO A 263 18.09 7.74 4.48
N GLU A 264 19.31 8.08 4.88
CA GLU A 264 20.09 7.34 5.88
C GLU A 264 19.41 7.38 7.26
N VAL A 265 18.93 8.56 7.66
CA VAL A 265 18.24 8.75 8.95
C VAL A 265 16.91 7.99 8.94
N MET A 266 16.16 8.06 7.85
CA MET A 266 14.89 7.33 7.73
C MET A 266 15.12 5.82 7.73
N ALA A 267 16.16 5.33 7.06
CA ALA A 267 16.53 3.92 7.05
C ALA A 267 16.95 3.42 8.45
N GLU A 268 17.67 4.22 9.23
CA GLU A 268 18.03 3.88 10.60
C GLU A 268 16.79 3.82 11.51
N ARG A 269 15.87 4.77 11.38
CA ARG A 269 14.58 4.77 12.10
C ARG A 269 13.74 3.55 11.77
N ALA A 270 13.60 3.23 10.48
CA ALA A 270 12.94 2.03 9.98
C ALA A 270 13.57 0.74 10.55
N ARG A 271 14.90 0.65 10.56
CA ARG A 271 15.63 -0.49 11.13
C ARG A 271 15.31 -0.65 12.61
N LYS A 272 15.42 0.43 13.38
CA LYS A 272 15.12 0.43 14.81
C LYS A 272 13.68 0.01 15.10
N SER A 273 12.72 0.51 14.33
CA SER A 273 11.30 0.14 14.41
C SER A 273 11.11 -1.38 14.24
N ILE A 274 11.71 -1.97 13.20
CA ILE A 274 11.61 -3.42 12.94
C ILE A 274 12.30 -4.24 14.04
N ASP A 275 13.48 -3.82 14.51
CA ASP A 275 14.19 -4.52 15.59
C ASP A 275 13.39 -4.50 16.90
N GLU A 276 12.71 -3.40 17.22
CA GLU A 276 11.79 -3.31 18.36
C GLU A 276 10.52 -4.15 18.16
N LEU A 277 10.00 -4.19 16.93
CA LEU A 277 8.84 -5.03 16.60
C LEU A 277 9.15 -6.50 16.85
N TYR A 278 10.28 -7.01 16.36
CA TYR A 278 10.67 -8.41 16.56
C TYR A 278 10.87 -8.78 18.04
N LYS A 279 11.24 -7.84 18.92
CA LYS A 279 11.30 -8.10 20.37
C LYS A 279 9.92 -8.30 21.01
N ARG A 280 8.85 -7.83 20.35
CA ARG A 280 7.46 -7.90 20.83
C ARG A 280 6.64 -9.01 20.18
N LEU A 281 7.18 -9.72 19.19
CA LEU A 281 6.57 -10.88 18.54
C LEU A 281 6.97 -12.15 19.27
#